data_AF-A0A164L858-F1
#
_entry.id   AF-A0A164L858-F1
#
_cell.length_a   1.000
_cell.length_b   1.000
_cell.length_c   1.000
_cell.angle_alpha   90.00
_cell.angle_beta   90.00
_cell.angle_gamma   90.00
#
_symmetry.space_group_name_H-M   'P 1'
#
loop_
_entity.id
_entity.type
_entity.pdbx_description
1 polymer ?
#
loop_
_entity_poly.entity_id
_entity_poly.type
_entity_poly.pdbx_seq_one_letter_code
_entity_poly.pdbx_strand_id
1 'polypeptide(L)'
;MIAAALISPFGAAGVAQAAPVALAAPTQTQAPSAATVTAVDWLSDRRVALWIESPSMGTPIQVQLLLARDWNINPAAVFPSVWMLDGLRATDQENGWTAETDAESYFADKNVNVVLPVGGQSSFYSDWVDQDNGKNYQWETFLTKELPPILETSWRTNQTRGVVGLSMGGTAAMFLAARNEGFFKFAGSLSGMLTTTTLGMPQAIQYAMADAGGYNSKAMWGAPTNDLWAQHDPYLLAEKLRGVSLYVSSGNGVAGPYDPPSGIPGVSSNYAGMGLEILSRLTSQTFATKLNKLGIPAQVVYRPSGLHTWEYWQFELKQLWPQLASSLGVEVDKPSCSVSGAIGNASGANSWLGDCLTAEYNVAGGRAQDFRFGRVFFNADAGAQVVAGAIGGNYQGSGGPAGPLGFPTTGEFGTPDGRGRGNAFQNGMIYFTPQTGAHAVRGAILDEWARQGYEGGPLGYPVLDEVPTPSKPGAVQGFEIGAMYHSPDLGTHSVQGMILGKYGQLGWENGSLGFPKTSEIGPIKDGGR
;
A
#
# COMPACT_ATOMS: atom_id res chain seq x y z
N MET A 1 -5.12 -67.11 -61.60
CA MET A 1 -4.01 -66.73 -62.49
C MET A 1 -4.23 -65.29 -62.94
N ILE A 2 -3.13 -64.56 -63.07
CA ILE A 2 -2.98 -63.12 -63.35
C ILE A 2 -4.00 -62.58 -64.36
N ALA A 3 -4.58 -61.41 -64.08
CA ALA A 3 -5.11 -60.54 -65.12
C ALA A 3 -4.94 -59.06 -64.73
N ALA A 4 -4.02 -58.41 -65.41
CA ALA A 4 -3.93 -56.96 -65.56
C ALA A 4 -4.34 -56.60 -67.00
N ALA A 5 -5.12 -55.53 -67.18
CA ALA A 5 -5.35 -54.83 -68.46
C ALA A 5 -6.08 -53.49 -68.17
N LEU A 6 -5.46 -52.33 -68.42
CA LEU A 6 -5.47 -51.50 -69.67
C LEU A 6 -6.67 -50.50 -69.71
N ILE A 7 -6.50 -49.18 -69.46
CA ILE A 7 -6.08 -48.01 -70.32
C ILE A 7 -7.25 -47.02 -70.60
N SER A 8 -7.08 -45.75 -70.14
CA SER A 8 -7.48 -44.40 -70.69
C SER A 8 -8.96 -44.02 -70.95
N PRO A 9 -9.32 -42.74 -71.26
CA PRO A 9 -8.74 -41.40 -70.95
C PRO A 9 -9.77 -40.33 -70.43
N PHE A 10 -9.23 -39.19 -69.97
CA PHE A 10 -9.78 -37.80 -69.89
C PHE A 10 -11.29 -37.50 -69.79
N GLY A 11 -11.66 -36.73 -68.75
CA GLY A 11 -12.85 -35.89 -68.70
C GLY A 11 -12.77 -34.88 -67.55
N ALA A 12 -12.45 -33.62 -67.85
CA ALA A 12 -12.46 -32.53 -66.89
C ALA A 12 -13.90 -32.10 -66.57
N ALA A 13 -14.29 -32.15 -65.29
CA ALA A 13 -15.46 -31.47 -64.77
C ALA A 13 -15.03 -30.74 -63.49
N GLY A 14 -15.21 -29.41 -63.49
CA GLY A 14 -14.85 -28.54 -62.38
C GLY A 14 -15.63 -28.91 -61.11
N VAL A 15 -14.91 -28.98 -60.00
CA VAL A 15 -15.47 -29.12 -58.67
C VAL A 15 -15.10 -27.87 -57.88
N ALA A 16 -16.11 -27.20 -57.35
CA ALA A 16 -15.97 -25.99 -56.55
C ALA A 16 -14.96 -26.19 -55.41
N GLN A 17 -14.04 -25.24 -55.24
CA GLN A 17 -13.15 -25.19 -54.08
C GLN A 17 -14.00 -24.98 -52.82
N ALA A 18 -14.08 -26.02 -51.98
CA ALA A 18 -14.46 -25.85 -50.60
C ALA A 18 -13.32 -25.09 -49.88
N ALA A 19 -13.66 -23.99 -49.20
CA ALA A 19 -12.73 -23.27 -48.36
C ALA A 19 -12.20 -24.20 -47.25
N PRO A 20 -10.91 -24.14 -46.89
CA PRO A 20 -10.37 -24.95 -45.81
C PRO A 20 -11.03 -24.53 -44.50
N VAL A 21 -11.65 -25.49 -43.82
CA VAL A 21 -12.08 -25.34 -42.42
C VAL A 21 -10.81 -25.22 -41.61
N ALA A 22 -10.50 -24.00 -41.15
CA ALA A 22 -9.43 -23.77 -40.20
C ALA A 22 -9.82 -24.45 -38.88
N LEU A 23 -9.14 -25.54 -38.56
CA LEU A 23 -9.10 -26.08 -37.20
C LEU A 23 -8.58 -24.97 -36.30
N ALA A 24 -9.44 -24.42 -35.46
CA ALA A 24 -9.04 -23.49 -34.42
C ALA A 24 -7.98 -24.18 -33.56
N ALA A 25 -6.76 -23.63 -33.56
CA ALA A 25 -5.71 -24.03 -32.65
C ALA A 25 -6.24 -23.86 -31.21
N PRO A 26 -5.93 -24.77 -30.27
CA PRO A 26 -6.28 -24.58 -28.88
C PRO A 26 -5.71 -23.24 -28.45
N THR A 27 -6.59 -22.35 -28.00
CA THR A 27 -6.22 -21.09 -27.39
C THR A 27 -5.27 -21.42 -26.26
N GLN A 28 -4.00 -21.05 -26.43
CA GLN A 28 -3.04 -21.06 -25.34
C GLN A 28 -3.66 -20.19 -24.25
N THR A 29 -4.04 -20.82 -23.15
CA THR A 29 -4.29 -20.15 -21.88
C THR A 29 -2.96 -19.50 -21.53
N GLN A 30 -2.81 -18.22 -21.89
CA GLN A 30 -1.76 -17.39 -21.32
C GLN A 30 -1.91 -17.52 -19.81
N ALA A 31 -0.87 -18.04 -19.15
CA ALA A 31 -0.75 -17.87 -17.72
C ALA A 31 -0.95 -16.36 -17.43
N PRO A 32 -1.74 -15.99 -16.42
CA PRO A 32 -1.84 -14.57 -16.04
C PRO A 32 -0.41 -14.05 -15.88
N SER A 33 -0.08 -12.96 -16.59
CA SER A 33 1.18 -12.25 -16.40
C SER A 33 1.37 -12.06 -14.90
N ALA A 34 2.54 -12.34 -14.32
CA ALA A 34 2.71 -12.13 -12.88
C ALA A 34 2.41 -10.66 -12.51
N ALA A 35 1.79 -10.42 -11.35
CA ALA A 35 1.58 -9.06 -10.85
C ALA A 35 2.91 -8.32 -10.70
N THR A 36 2.94 -7.04 -11.03
CA THR A 36 4.16 -6.22 -11.04
C THR A 36 3.96 -4.92 -10.29
N VAL A 37 5.01 -4.46 -9.60
CA VAL A 37 5.02 -3.15 -8.96
C VAL A 37 5.28 -2.09 -10.03
N THR A 38 4.36 -1.16 -10.21
CA THR A 38 4.43 -0.07 -11.20
C THR A 38 4.90 1.24 -10.58
N ALA A 39 4.67 1.45 -9.28
CA ALA A 39 5.18 2.59 -8.54
C ALA A 39 5.45 2.23 -7.07
N VAL A 40 6.42 2.92 -6.48
CA VAL A 40 6.79 2.84 -5.06
C VAL A 40 6.93 4.26 -4.55
N ASP A 41 6.20 4.60 -3.50
CA ASP A 41 6.30 5.89 -2.83
C ASP A 41 6.65 5.68 -1.35
N TRP A 42 7.76 6.27 -0.91
CA TRP A 42 8.19 6.22 0.47
C TRP A 42 7.62 7.42 1.22
N LEU A 43 6.47 7.21 1.88
CA LEU A 43 5.75 8.22 2.64
C LEU A 43 6.51 8.63 3.92
N SER A 44 7.28 7.69 4.48
CA SER A 44 8.25 7.94 5.56
C SER A 44 9.41 6.96 5.43
N ASP A 45 10.38 7.01 6.35
CA ASP A 45 11.52 6.07 6.34
C ASP A 45 11.13 4.61 6.67
N ARG A 46 9.88 4.37 7.10
CA ARG A 46 9.31 3.04 7.36
C ARG A 46 7.88 2.83 6.84
N ARG A 47 7.29 3.82 6.17
CA ARG A 47 5.96 3.68 5.53
C ARG A 47 6.09 3.82 4.03
N VAL A 48 5.60 2.82 3.31
CA VAL A 48 5.74 2.74 1.85
C VAL A 48 4.40 2.40 1.20
N ALA A 49 4.06 3.09 0.11
CA ALA A 49 2.92 2.76 -0.74
C ALA A 49 3.41 2.10 -2.03
N LEU A 50 2.84 0.94 -2.37
CA LEU A 50 3.10 0.21 -3.61
C LEU A 50 1.88 0.29 -4.49
N TRP A 51 2.06 0.54 -5.79
CA TRP A 51 1.02 0.31 -6.79
C TRP A 51 1.38 -0.96 -7.54
N ILE A 52 0.48 -1.94 -7.48
CA ILE A 52 0.69 -3.28 -8.04
C ILE A 52 -0.31 -3.49 -9.17
N GLU A 53 0.17 -3.62 -10.41
CA GLU A 53 -0.67 -4.06 -11.52
C GLU A 53 -1.14 -5.48 -11.24
N SER A 54 -2.43 -5.65 -10.99
CA SER A 54 -3.05 -6.93 -10.66
C SER A 54 -3.75 -7.51 -11.88
N PRO A 55 -3.27 -8.65 -12.42
CA PRO A 55 -3.91 -9.36 -13.52
C PRO A 55 -5.35 -9.78 -13.22
N SER A 56 -5.62 -10.26 -12.00
CA SER A 56 -6.97 -10.69 -11.62
C SER A 56 -7.94 -9.51 -11.53
N MET A 57 -7.48 -8.36 -11.03
CA MET A 57 -8.29 -7.15 -10.91
C MET A 57 -8.43 -6.40 -12.24
N GLY A 58 -7.42 -6.46 -13.10
CA GLY A 58 -7.32 -5.66 -14.33
C GLY A 58 -7.06 -4.18 -14.07
N THR A 59 -6.52 -3.84 -12.89
CA THR A 59 -6.20 -2.46 -12.50
C THR A 59 -5.11 -2.45 -11.42
N PRO A 60 -4.31 -1.36 -11.31
CA PRO A 60 -3.38 -1.19 -10.20
C PRO A 60 -4.07 -1.17 -8.83
N ILE A 61 -3.55 -1.94 -7.88
CA ILE A 61 -3.97 -1.96 -6.49
C ILE A 61 -2.90 -1.31 -5.61
N GLN A 62 -3.30 -0.34 -4.79
CA GLN A 62 -2.39 0.24 -3.81
C GLN A 62 -2.31 -0.65 -2.57
N VAL A 63 -1.09 -0.96 -2.12
CA VAL A 63 -0.82 -1.65 -0.85
C VAL A 63 0.19 -0.83 -0.07
N GLN A 64 -0.19 -0.40 1.13
CA GLN A 64 0.72 0.28 2.05
C GLN A 64 1.43 -0.74 2.96
N LEU A 65 2.68 -0.44 3.29
CA LEU A 65 3.52 -1.23 4.18
C LEU A 65 4.00 -0.36 5.34
N LEU A 66 3.87 -0.86 6.58
CA LEU A 66 4.66 -0.37 7.71
C LEU A 66 5.77 -1.37 7.95
N LEU A 67 7.01 -0.94 7.78
CA LEU A 67 8.19 -1.79 7.82
C LEU A 67 8.59 -2.07 9.27
N ALA A 68 9.04 -3.30 9.51
CA ALA A 68 9.51 -3.75 10.81
C ALA A 68 10.54 -2.79 11.42
N ARG A 69 10.53 -2.67 12.75
CA ARG A 69 11.47 -1.84 13.52
C ARG A 69 12.92 -2.00 13.07
N ASP A 70 13.38 -3.25 12.94
CA ASP A 70 14.78 -3.54 12.61
C ASP A 70 15.09 -3.55 11.11
N TRP A 71 14.18 -3.05 10.26
CA TRP A 71 14.34 -3.02 8.80
C TRP A 71 15.67 -2.39 8.37
N ASN A 72 16.03 -1.24 8.95
CA ASN A 72 17.22 -0.48 8.53
C ASN A 72 18.51 -1.00 9.15
N ILE A 73 18.48 -1.40 10.42
CA ILE A 73 19.65 -1.90 11.16
C ILE A 73 20.07 -3.31 10.71
N ASN A 74 19.14 -4.12 10.20
CA ASN A 74 19.42 -5.46 9.72
C ASN A 74 18.94 -5.65 8.26
N PRO A 75 19.73 -5.22 7.26
CA PRO A 75 19.34 -5.28 5.84
C PRO A 75 19.17 -6.71 5.31
N ALA A 76 19.73 -7.72 5.98
CA ALA A 76 19.62 -9.13 5.59
C ALA A 76 18.45 -9.87 6.26
N ALA A 77 17.81 -9.29 7.28
CA ALA A 77 16.68 -9.92 7.94
C ALA A 77 15.44 -9.96 7.05
N VAL A 78 14.64 -11.02 7.27
CA VAL A 78 13.27 -11.15 6.75
C VAL A 78 12.29 -11.21 7.93
N PHE A 79 11.13 -10.58 7.78
CA PHE A 79 10.18 -10.34 8.86
C PHE A 79 8.86 -11.07 8.61
N PRO A 80 8.16 -11.57 9.66
CA PRO A 80 6.78 -11.99 9.51
C PRO A 80 5.89 -10.80 9.13
N SER A 81 4.66 -11.07 8.71
CA SER A 81 3.71 -10.01 8.39
C SER A 81 2.38 -10.11 9.12
N VAL A 82 1.76 -8.95 9.36
CA VAL A 82 0.36 -8.84 9.76
C VAL A 82 -0.42 -8.07 8.71
N TRP A 83 -1.50 -8.66 8.22
CA TRP A 83 -2.31 -8.11 7.14
C TRP A 83 -3.53 -7.45 7.76
N MET A 84 -3.67 -6.14 7.57
CA MET A 84 -4.67 -5.31 8.22
C MET A 84 -5.75 -4.90 7.22
N LEU A 85 -6.87 -5.61 7.29
CA LEU A 85 -8.01 -5.46 6.39
C LEU A 85 -8.97 -4.38 6.91
N ASP A 86 -9.38 -3.50 6.00
CA ASP A 86 -10.25 -2.36 6.26
C ASP A 86 -11.73 -2.77 6.30
N GLY A 87 -12.60 -1.84 6.69
CA GLY A 87 -14.03 -2.01 6.78
C GLY A 87 -14.77 -1.79 5.47
N LEU A 88 -16.09 -1.81 5.57
CA LEU A 88 -17.01 -1.75 4.43
C LEU A 88 -16.88 -0.45 3.62
N ARG A 89 -16.43 0.65 4.25
CA ARG A 89 -16.27 1.99 3.66
C ARG A 89 -14.82 2.35 3.32
N ALA A 90 -13.96 1.36 3.10
CA ALA A 90 -12.57 1.56 2.69
C ALA A 90 -12.46 2.56 1.53
N THR A 91 -11.48 3.48 1.61
CA THR A 91 -11.27 4.53 0.62
C THR A 91 -10.13 4.17 -0.33
N ASP A 92 -10.14 4.72 -1.54
CA ASP A 92 -9.09 4.48 -2.55
C ASP A 92 -7.82 5.35 -2.29
N GLN A 93 -7.79 6.17 -1.22
CA GLN A 93 -6.66 7.05 -0.89
C GLN A 93 -5.69 6.45 0.13
N GLU A 94 -6.21 5.90 1.22
CA GLU A 94 -5.43 5.40 2.36
C GLU A 94 -6.20 4.28 3.07
N ASN A 95 -5.48 3.32 3.65
CA ASN A 95 -6.08 2.30 4.49
C ASN A 95 -6.57 2.94 5.81
N GLY A 96 -7.81 2.66 6.20
CA GLY A 96 -8.43 3.26 7.38
C GLY A 96 -7.65 3.06 8.68
N TRP A 97 -6.88 1.97 8.81
CA TRP A 97 -6.04 1.77 10.00
C TRP A 97 -4.99 2.86 10.18
N THR A 98 -4.39 3.39 9.12
CA THR A 98 -3.43 4.50 9.24
C THR A 98 -4.11 5.86 9.20
N ALA A 99 -5.26 5.98 8.52
CA ALA A 99 -5.99 7.24 8.42
C ALA A 99 -6.71 7.62 9.73
N GLU A 100 -7.19 6.63 10.49
CA GLU A 100 -8.15 6.84 11.58
C GLU A 100 -7.60 6.37 12.94
N THR A 101 -6.41 5.78 12.96
CA THR A 101 -5.80 5.23 14.18
C THR A 101 -4.31 5.51 14.29
N ASP A 102 -3.74 5.19 15.45
CA ASP A 102 -2.31 5.29 15.73
C ASP A 102 -1.48 4.10 15.21
N ALA A 103 -2.01 3.26 14.32
CA ALA A 103 -1.37 2.04 13.83
C ALA A 103 0.07 2.23 13.33
N GLU A 104 0.35 3.29 12.56
CA GLU A 104 1.71 3.61 12.09
C GLU A 104 2.68 3.76 13.27
N SER A 105 2.32 4.62 14.23
CA SER A 105 3.15 4.85 15.42
C SER A 105 3.19 3.62 16.34
N TYR A 106 2.09 2.85 16.43
CA TYR A 106 1.98 1.68 17.27
C TYR A 106 2.87 0.55 16.78
N PHE A 107 2.98 0.34 15.46
CA PHE A 107 3.82 -0.72 14.89
C PHE A 107 5.28 -0.33 14.71
N ALA A 108 5.64 0.94 14.86
CA ALA A 108 7.02 1.42 14.70
C ALA A 108 8.07 0.69 15.57
N ASP A 109 7.68 0.14 16.72
CA ASP A 109 8.57 -0.59 17.63
C ASP A 109 8.51 -2.13 17.53
N LYS A 110 7.79 -2.66 16.54
CA LYS A 110 7.51 -4.10 16.39
C LYS A 110 8.29 -4.68 15.21
N ASN A 111 8.84 -5.88 15.38
CA ASN A 111 9.60 -6.58 14.33
C ASN A 111 8.68 -7.35 13.36
N VAL A 112 7.69 -6.66 12.80
CA VAL A 112 6.72 -7.22 11.86
C VAL A 112 6.47 -6.22 10.73
N ASN A 113 6.33 -6.72 9.50
CA ASN A 113 5.83 -5.90 8.40
C ASN A 113 4.30 -5.86 8.45
N VAL A 114 3.71 -4.68 8.49
CA VAL A 114 2.25 -4.52 8.41
C VAL A 114 1.87 -4.31 6.95
N VAL A 115 0.95 -5.12 6.44
CA VAL A 115 0.45 -5.06 5.06
C VAL A 115 -0.97 -4.49 5.08
N LEU A 116 -1.17 -3.36 4.41
CA LEU A 116 -2.41 -2.57 4.44
C LEU A 116 -2.93 -2.38 3.01
N PRO A 117 -3.74 -3.32 2.48
CA PRO A 117 -4.38 -3.13 1.19
C PRO A 117 -5.31 -1.90 1.23
N VAL A 118 -5.22 -1.02 0.23
CA VAL A 118 -6.01 0.22 0.15
C VAL A 118 -7.18 0.03 -0.82
N GLY A 119 -8.32 0.65 -0.49
CA GLY A 119 -9.54 0.56 -1.28
C GLY A 119 -10.32 -0.74 -1.07
N GLY A 120 -11.13 -1.10 -2.05
CA GLY A 120 -11.96 -2.31 -2.01
C GLY A 120 -13.24 -2.14 -1.21
N GLN A 121 -13.85 -0.95 -1.25
CA GLN A 121 -15.17 -0.67 -0.66
C GLN A 121 -16.17 -1.81 -0.95
N SER A 122 -16.84 -2.31 0.09
CA SER A 122 -17.79 -3.43 0.03
C SER A 122 -17.29 -4.78 -0.50
N SER A 123 -16.00 -4.94 -0.84
CA SER A 123 -15.48 -6.13 -1.53
C SER A 123 -15.54 -7.46 -0.75
N PHE A 124 -15.67 -7.38 0.57
CA PHE A 124 -15.40 -8.47 1.52
C PHE A 124 -14.01 -9.11 1.37
N TYR A 125 -13.08 -8.48 0.64
CA TYR A 125 -11.82 -9.09 0.24
C TYR A 125 -12.00 -10.49 -0.37
N SER A 126 -13.05 -10.67 -1.17
CA SER A 126 -13.39 -11.93 -1.85
C SER A 126 -13.32 -11.80 -3.37
N ASP A 127 -13.34 -12.94 -4.05
CA ASP A 127 -13.46 -13.03 -5.50
C ASP A 127 -14.95 -13.01 -5.90
N TRP A 128 -15.34 -12.00 -6.66
CA TRP A 128 -16.72 -11.76 -7.09
C TRP A 128 -17.06 -12.54 -8.35
N VAL A 129 -18.33 -12.94 -8.47
CA VAL A 129 -18.82 -13.65 -9.66
C VAL A 129 -19.06 -12.74 -10.85
N ASP A 130 -19.44 -11.48 -10.60
CA ASP A 130 -19.72 -10.47 -11.62
C ASP A 130 -19.12 -9.12 -11.23
N GLN A 131 -18.87 -8.29 -12.23
CA GLN A 131 -18.50 -6.89 -12.01
C GLN A 131 -19.71 -6.08 -11.54
N ASP A 132 -19.47 -5.08 -10.70
CA ASP A 132 -20.51 -4.19 -10.21
C ASP A 132 -19.94 -2.81 -9.90
N ASN A 133 -20.73 -1.77 -10.11
CA ASN A 133 -20.35 -0.39 -9.82
C ASN A 133 -18.98 0.04 -10.42
N GLY A 134 -18.65 -0.48 -11.61
CA GLY A 134 -17.38 -0.21 -12.30
C GLY A 134 -16.15 -0.88 -11.66
N LYS A 135 -16.34 -1.83 -10.74
CA LYS A 135 -15.27 -2.56 -10.08
C LYS A 135 -15.33 -4.05 -10.44
N ASN A 136 -14.15 -4.63 -10.66
CA ASN A 136 -13.94 -6.08 -10.80
C ASN A 136 -13.14 -6.55 -9.59
N TYR A 137 -13.80 -7.17 -8.61
CA TYR A 137 -13.16 -7.56 -7.36
C TYR A 137 -12.73 -9.02 -7.39
N GLN A 138 -11.40 -9.23 -7.41
CA GLN A 138 -10.73 -10.53 -7.29
C GLN A 138 -9.71 -10.48 -6.14
N TRP A 139 -10.20 -10.04 -4.97
CA TRP A 139 -9.36 -9.70 -3.80
C TRP A 139 -8.74 -10.93 -3.15
N GLU A 140 -9.43 -12.06 -3.08
CA GLU A 140 -8.85 -13.26 -2.49
C GLU A 140 -7.70 -13.76 -3.37
N THR A 141 -7.87 -13.74 -4.70
CA THR A 141 -6.81 -14.06 -5.65
C THR A 141 -5.63 -13.08 -5.53
N PHE A 142 -5.88 -11.77 -5.54
CA PHE A 142 -4.82 -10.77 -5.38
C PHE A 142 -4.03 -10.97 -4.09
N LEU A 143 -4.75 -11.08 -2.97
CA LEU A 143 -4.16 -11.22 -1.64
C LEU A 143 -3.38 -12.54 -1.49
N THR A 144 -3.91 -13.66 -1.98
CA THR A 144 -3.32 -14.99 -1.68
C THR A 144 -2.38 -15.51 -2.74
N LYS A 145 -2.40 -14.97 -3.96
CA LYS A 145 -1.62 -15.46 -5.12
C LYS A 145 -0.68 -14.41 -5.71
N GLU A 146 -1.11 -13.15 -5.79
CA GLU A 146 -0.36 -12.12 -6.52
C GLU A 146 0.55 -11.27 -5.61
N LEU A 147 0.03 -10.86 -4.46
CA LEU A 147 0.75 -10.05 -3.48
C LEU A 147 1.91 -10.79 -2.78
N PRO A 148 1.79 -12.06 -2.35
CA PRO A 148 2.85 -12.72 -1.57
C PRO A 148 4.21 -12.80 -2.28
N PRO A 149 4.29 -13.18 -3.58
CA PRO A 149 5.56 -13.19 -4.30
C PRO A 149 6.29 -11.84 -4.30
N ILE A 150 5.55 -10.73 -4.40
CA ILE A 150 6.11 -9.37 -4.36
C ILE A 150 6.69 -9.07 -2.98
N LEU A 151 5.92 -9.39 -1.91
CA LEU A 151 6.35 -9.13 -0.54
C LEU A 151 7.56 -9.98 -0.13
N GLU A 152 7.57 -11.24 -0.55
CA GLU A 152 8.63 -12.21 -0.23
C GLU A 152 9.94 -11.90 -0.95
N THR A 153 9.88 -11.41 -2.19
CA THR A 153 11.06 -11.15 -3.00
C THR A 153 11.66 -9.77 -2.74
N SER A 154 10.82 -8.74 -2.65
CA SER A 154 11.28 -7.35 -2.69
C SER A 154 11.10 -6.61 -1.36
N TRP A 155 10.23 -7.11 -0.47
CA TRP A 155 9.88 -6.45 0.78
C TRP A 155 10.22 -7.27 2.02
N ARG A 156 11.20 -8.18 1.88
CA ARG A 156 11.82 -8.98 2.96
C ARG A 156 10.78 -9.53 3.95
N THR A 157 9.67 -10.02 3.43
CA THR A 157 8.60 -10.62 4.21
C THR A 157 8.70 -12.13 4.11
N ASN A 158 8.59 -12.86 5.22
CA ASN A 158 8.59 -14.32 5.22
C ASN A 158 7.16 -14.88 5.19
N GLN A 159 7.04 -16.21 5.16
CA GLN A 159 5.75 -16.89 5.01
C GLN A 159 4.94 -17.02 6.31
N THR A 160 5.41 -16.44 7.41
CA THR A 160 4.66 -16.39 8.68
C THR A 160 3.76 -15.16 8.68
N ARG A 161 2.46 -15.39 8.62
CA ARG A 161 1.45 -14.34 8.42
C ARG A 161 0.37 -14.38 9.49
N GLY A 162 -0.07 -13.21 9.92
CA GLY A 162 -1.33 -13.02 10.64
C GLY A 162 -2.26 -12.15 9.81
N VAL A 163 -3.57 -12.30 10.00
CA VAL A 163 -4.57 -11.41 9.41
C VAL A 163 -5.45 -10.83 10.51
N VAL A 164 -5.66 -9.52 10.47
CA VAL A 164 -6.55 -8.79 11.36
C VAL A 164 -7.45 -7.95 10.48
N GLY A 165 -8.75 -7.97 10.75
CA GLY A 165 -9.65 -7.06 10.07
C GLY A 165 -10.78 -6.61 10.97
N LEU A 166 -11.36 -5.47 10.59
CA LEU A 166 -12.54 -4.93 11.24
C LEU A 166 -13.75 -5.02 10.33
N SER A 167 -14.96 -5.12 10.88
CA SER A 167 -16.21 -5.13 10.09
C SER A 167 -16.16 -6.18 8.96
N MET A 168 -16.36 -5.75 7.71
CA MET A 168 -16.11 -6.51 6.48
C MET A 168 -14.76 -7.26 6.49
N GLY A 169 -13.66 -6.57 6.80
CA GLY A 169 -12.33 -7.16 6.92
C GLY A 169 -12.23 -8.20 8.04
N GLY A 170 -13.01 -8.07 9.12
CA GLY A 170 -13.06 -9.05 10.20
C GLY A 170 -13.74 -10.36 9.77
N THR A 171 -14.83 -10.25 9.01
CA THR A 171 -15.44 -11.40 8.31
C THR A 171 -14.45 -12.04 7.36
N ALA A 172 -13.76 -11.23 6.55
CA ALA A 172 -12.78 -11.68 5.58
C ALA A 172 -11.58 -12.38 6.20
N ALA A 173 -11.01 -11.84 7.28
CA ALA A 173 -9.90 -12.42 8.01
C ALA A 173 -10.18 -13.89 8.41
N MET A 174 -11.41 -14.17 8.86
CA MET A 174 -11.81 -15.51 9.26
C MET A 174 -11.99 -16.45 8.07
N PHE A 175 -12.75 -16.06 7.03
CA PHE A 175 -12.93 -16.98 5.90
C PHE A 175 -11.65 -17.13 5.07
N LEU A 176 -10.81 -16.10 4.93
CA LEU A 176 -9.55 -16.19 4.19
C LEU A 176 -8.60 -17.18 4.86
N ALA A 177 -8.50 -17.14 6.20
CA ALA A 177 -7.74 -18.12 6.97
C ALA A 177 -8.29 -19.55 6.83
N ALA A 178 -9.62 -19.69 6.82
CA ALA A 178 -10.25 -21.01 6.69
C ALA A 178 -10.18 -21.59 5.26
N ARG A 179 -10.21 -20.74 4.23
CA ARG A 179 -10.15 -21.15 2.82
C ARG A 179 -8.73 -21.39 2.34
N ASN A 180 -7.75 -20.73 2.96
CA ASN A 180 -6.34 -20.85 2.63
C ASN A 180 -5.60 -21.51 3.81
N GLU A 181 -5.90 -22.78 4.05
CA GLU A 181 -5.38 -23.55 5.18
C GLU A 181 -3.85 -23.50 5.23
N GLY A 182 -3.30 -23.15 6.40
CA GLY A 182 -1.86 -23.01 6.62
C GLY A 182 -1.24 -21.68 6.15
N PHE A 183 -1.99 -20.82 5.46
CA PHE A 183 -1.50 -19.53 4.97
C PHE A 183 -1.33 -18.49 6.10
N PHE A 184 -2.26 -18.47 7.06
CA PHE A 184 -2.20 -17.61 8.25
C PHE A 184 -2.02 -18.43 9.53
N LYS A 185 -1.17 -17.93 10.44
CA LYS A 185 -0.99 -18.47 11.81
C LYS A 185 -1.93 -17.84 12.83
N PHE A 186 -2.44 -16.64 12.52
CA PHE A 186 -3.36 -15.89 13.37
C PHE A 186 -4.47 -15.27 12.53
N ALA A 187 -5.71 -15.26 13.05
CA ALA A 187 -6.83 -14.55 12.47
C ALA A 187 -7.60 -13.77 13.56
N GLY A 188 -7.69 -12.44 13.38
CA GLY A 188 -8.39 -11.52 14.27
C GLY A 188 -9.60 -10.88 13.60
N SER A 189 -10.79 -11.05 14.17
CA SER A 189 -12.03 -10.39 13.73
C SER A 189 -12.47 -9.37 14.76
N LEU A 190 -12.46 -8.09 14.37
CA LEU A 190 -12.86 -6.96 15.19
C LEU A 190 -14.22 -6.44 14.71
N SER A 191 -15.28 -6.74 15.45
CA SER A 191 -16.65 -6.46 15.07
C SER A 191 -17.04 -7.03 13.68
N GLY A 192 -16.53 -8.19 13.31
CA GLY A 192 -16.92 -8.89 12.08
C GLY A 192 -18.32 -9.53 12.14
N MET A 193 -18.90 -9.83 10.98
CA MET A 193 -20.11 -10.65 10.87
C MET A 193 -19.70 -12.10 10.63
N LEU A 194 -19.71 -12.92 11.70
CA LEU A 194 -19.13 -14.26 11.68
C LEU A 194 -20.10 -15.39 11.29
N THR A 195 -21.20 -15.02 10.64
CA THR A 195 -21.99 -15.89 9.77
C THR A 195 -22.66 -15.05 8.69
N THR A 196 -22.73 -15.56 7.48
CA THR A 196 -23.26 -14.86 6.29
C THR A 196 -24.52 -15.54 5.76
N THR A 197 -24.76 -16.80 6.13
CA THR A 197 -25.86 -17.64 5.60
C THR A 197 -27.08 -17.77 6.49
N THR A 198 -26.98 -17.46 7.79
CA THR A 198 -28.15 -17.56 8.69
C THR A 198 -29.29 -16.65 8.24
N LEU A 199 -30.52 -17.02 8.59
CA LEU A 199 -31.72 -16.29 8.19
C LEU A 199 -31.59 -14.77 8.45
N GLY A 200 -31.74 -13.97 7.38
CA GLY A 200 -31.64 -12.52 7.43
C GLY A 200 -30.24 -11.94 7.17
N MET A 201 -29.17 -12.74 7.30
CA MET A 201 -27.80 -12.24 7.08
C MET A 201 -27.49 -11.86 5.63
N PRO A 202 -27.92 -12.63 4.60
CA PRO A 202 -27.74 -12.19 3.22
C PRO A 202 -28.42 -10.85 2.92
N GLN A 203 -29.60 -10.60 3.50
CA GLN A 203 -30.32 -9.34 3.34
C GLN A 203 -29.64 -8.20 4.10
N ALA A 204 -29.10 -8.46 5.30
CA ALA A 204 -28.33 -7.49 6.06
C ALA A 204 -27.03 -7.10 5.33
N ILE A 205 -26.31 -8.07 4.77
CA ILE A 205 -25.10 -7.83 3.96
C ILE A 205 -25.46 -7.03 2.71
N GLN A 206 -26.53 -7.39 1.99
CA GLN A 206 -27.01 -6.61 0.85
C GLN A 206 -27.36 -5.17 1.25
N TYR A 207 -28.04 -4.96 2.37
CA TYR A 207 -28.37 -3.62 2.84
C TYR A 207 -27.09 -2.81 3.15
N ALA A 208 -26.13 -3.42 3.84
CA ALA A 208 -24.87 -2.79 4.19
C ALA A 208 -24.06 -2.42 2.93
N MET A 209 -23.98 -3.30 1.95
CA MET A 209 -23.29 -3.04 0.66
C MET A 209 -23.98 -1.95 -0.16
N ALA A 210 -25.32 -1.90 -0.14
CA ALA A 210 -26.08 -0.85 -0.82
C ALA A 210 -25.85 0.53 -0.16
N ASP A 211 -25.78 0.58 1.17
CA ASP A 211 -25.43 1.79 1.91
C ASP A 211 -23.95 2.20 1.67
N ALA A 212 -23.05 1.22 1.66
CA ALA A 212 -21.62 1.42 1.45
C ALA A 212 -21.23 1.42 -0.03
N GLY A 213 -21.76 2.38 -0.77
CA GLY A 213 -21.37 2.66 -2.16
C GLY A 213 -22.28 2.07 -3.23
N GLY A 214 -23.46 1.52 -2.87
CA GLY A 214 -24.47 1.08 -3.84
C GLY A 214 -24.21 -0.29 -4.45
N TYR A 215 -23.44 -1.16 -3.78
CA TYR A 215 -23.04 -2.45 -4.33
C TYR A 215 -24.11 -3.55 -4.16
N ASN A 216 -24.04 -4.55 -5.04
CA ASN A 216 -24.96 -5.68 -5.10
C ASN A 216 -24.28 -6.97 -4.65
N SER A 217 -24.75 -7.56 -3.54
CA SER A 217 -24.26 -8.83 -3.01
C SER A 217 -24.45 -10.01 -3.98
N LYS A 218 -25.36 -9.89 -4.97
CA LYS A 218 -25.50 -10.90 -6.04
C LYS A 218 -24.32 -10.90 -7.01
N ALA A 219 -23.69 -9.75 -7.24
CA ALA A 219 -22.47 -9.69 -8.04
C ALA A 219 -21.27 -10.27 -7.28
N MET A 220 -21.31 -10.21 -5.94
CA MET A 220 -20.29 -10.81 -5.08
C MET A 220 -20.37 -12.34 -5.06
N TRP A 221 -21.46 -12.91 -4.51
CA TRP A 221 -21.56 -14.37 -4.31
C TRP A 221 -22.80 -14.99 -4.96
N GLY A 222 -23.45 -14.31 -5.91
CA GLY A 222 -24.70 -14.76 -6.51
C GLY A 222 -25.91 -14.63 -5.58
N ALA A 223 -27.02 -15.25 -5.97
CA ALA A 223 -28.20 -15.33 -5.11
C ALA A 223 -27.86 -15.94 -3.74
N PRO A 224 -28.57 -15.60 -2.64
CA PRO A 224 -28.30 -16.16 -1.31
C PRO A 224 -28.33 -17.69 -1.20
N THR A 225 -28.89 -18.38 -2.21
CA THR A 225 -28.90 -19.84 -2.32
C THR A 225 -27.68 -20.41 -3.04
N ASN A 226 -26.79 -19.57 -3.56
CA ASN A 226 -25.56 -19.98 -4.23
C ASN A 226 -24.55 -20.47 -3.17
N ASP A 227 -23.85 -21.57 -3.48
CA ASP A 227 -22.87 -22.19 -2.59
C ASP A 227 -21.74 -21.24 -2.17
N LEU A 228 -21.46 -20.19 -2.95
CA LEU A 228 -20.44 -19.20 -2.60
C LEU A 228 -20.70 -18.50 -1.27
N TRP A 229 -21.97 -18.30 -0.89
CA TRP A 229 -22.30 -17.78 0.44
C TRP A 229 -21.80 -18.70 1.56
N ALA A 230 -22.03 -20.00 1.42
CA ALA A 230 -21.56 -20.98 2.40
C ALA A 230 -20.03 -21.13 2.38
N GLN A 231 -19.43 -21.00 1.20
CA GLN A 231 -17.97 -21.03 1.02
C GLN A 231 -17.23 -19.80 1.58
N HIS A 232 -17.96 -18.76 1.98
CA HIS A 232 -17.42 -17.55 2.63
C HIS A 232 -18.07 -17.30 4.01
N ASP A 233 -18.74 -18.29 4.59
CA ASP A 233 -19.34 -18.19 5.92
C ASP A 233 -18.36 -18.70 6.99
N PRO A 234 -17.83 -17.83 7.88
CA PRO A 234 -16.91 -18.26 8.93
C PRO A 234 -17.49 -19.37 9.83
N TYR A 235 -18.78 -19.34 10.13
CA TYR A 235 -19.45 -20.34 10.97
C TYR A 235 -19.46 -21.73 10.34
N LEU A 236 -19.70 -21.81 9.03
CA LEU A 236 -19.67 -23.07 8.30
C LEU A 236 -18.23 -23.57 8.08
N LEU A 237 -17.29 -22.65 7.91
CA LEU A 237 -15.88 -22.95 7.72
C LEU A 237 -15.09 -23.20 9.03
N ALA A 238 -15.73 -23.06 10.19
CA ALA A 238 -15.08 -23.04 11.51
C ALA A 238 -14.10 -24.21 11.75
N GLU A 239 -14.41 -25.41 11.26
CA GLU A 239 -13.54 -26.60 11.41
C GLU A 239 -12.17 -26.39 10.77
N LYS A 240 -12.10 -25.68 9.64
CA LYS A 240 -10.86 -25.41 8.89
C LYS A 240 -9.95 -24.39 9.57
N LEU A 241 -10.42 -23.73 10.64
CA LEU A 241 -9.59 -22.82 11.44
C LEU A 241 -8.76 -23.55 12.50
N ARG A 242 -8.80 -24.89 12.54
CA ARG A 242 -8.01 -25.68 13.47
C ARG A 242 -6.51 -25.43 13.24
N GLY A 243 -5.81 -25.03 14.31
CA GLY A 243 -4.38 -24.69 14.26
C GLY A 243 -4.09 -23.22 13.94
N VAL A 244 -5.12 -22.40 13.68
CA VAL A 244 -5.00 -20.94 13.62
C VAL A 244 -5.27 -20.35 15.01
N SER A 245 -4.45 -19.40 15.44
CA SER A 245 -4.70 -18.63 16.67
C SER A 245 -5.79 -17.60 16.43
N LEU A 246 -6.93 -17.72 17.12
CA LEU A 246 -8.13 -16.93 16.85
C LEU A 246 -8.37 -15.85 17.92
N TYR A 247 -8.67 -14.63 17.47
CA TYR A 247 -9.16 -13.53 18.30
C TYR A 247 -10.48 -13.00 17.73
N VAL A 248 -11.52 -12.95 18.55
CA VAL A 248 -12.85 -12.46 18.18
C VAL A 248 -13.25 -11.39 19.17
N SER A 249 -13.49 -10.17 18.70
CA SER A 249 -14.00 -9.09 19.53
C SER A 249 -15.24 -8.48 18.91
N SER A 250 -16.16 -8.03 19.77
CA SER A 250 -17.19 -7.08 19.37
C SER A 250 -17.65 -6.26 20.57
N GLY A 251 -18.20 -5.08 20.30
CA GLY A 251 -19.05 -4.28 21.19
C GLY A 251 -20.48 -4.84 21.25
N ASN A 252 -21.40 -4.03 21.75
CA ASN A 252 -22.81 -4.44 21.93
C ASN A 252 -23.82 -3.44 21.33
N GLY A 253 -23.35 -2.42 20.62
CA GLY A 253 -24.20 -1.40 20.02
C GLY A 253 -24.75 -0.37 21.01
N VAL A 254 -24.32 -0.40 22.28
CA VAL A 254 -24.63 0.62 23.28
C VAL A 254 -23.55 1.68 23.24
N ALA A 255 -23.95 2.95 23.19
CA ALA A 255 -23.02 4.08 23.21
C ALA A 255 -22.10 4.01 24.44
N GLY A 256 -20.80 4.00 24.19
CA GLY A 256 -19.74 4.05 25.18
C GLY A 256 -18.98 5.38 25.14
N PRO A 257 -17.80 5.44 25.79
CA PRO A 257 -17.07 6.69 25.99
C PRO A 257 -16.60 7.39 24.71
N TYR A 258 -16.45 6.67 23.60
CA TYR A 258 -15.99 7.21 22.32
C TYR A 258 -17.15 7.61 21.38
N ASP A 259 -18.40 7.46 21.81
CA ASP A 259 -19.56 7.61 20.91
C ASP A 259 -20.26 8.97 21.10
N PRO A 260 -20.67 9.64 20.00
CA PRO A 260 -21.44 10.88 20.11
C PRO A 260 -22.80 10.59 20.76
N PRO A 261 -23.14 11.28 21.86
CA PRO A 261 -24.39 11.04 22.57
C PRO A 261 -25.58 11.60 21.79
N SER A 262 -26.69 10.84 21.75
CA SER A 262 -27.98 11.30 21.19
C SER A 262 -28.84 12.11 22.15
N GLY A 263 -28.38 12.30 23.40
CA GLY A 263 -29.19 12.82 24.51
C GLY A 263 -30.05 11.77 25.21
N ILE A 264 -30.17 10.55 24.67
CA ILE A 264 -30.81 9.39 25.31
C ILE A 264 -29.70 8.45 25.84
N PRO A 265 -29.70 8.07 27.13
CA PRO A 265 -28.69 7.17 27.68
C PRO A 265 -28.56 5.86 26.90
N GLY A 266 -27.35 5.52 26.48
CA GLY A 266 -27.04 4.29 25.73
C GLY A 266 -27.35 4.33 24.23
N VAL A 267 -27.93 5.43 23.72
CA VAL A 267 -28.24 5.61 22.29
C VAL A 267 -27.27 6.64 21.70
N SER A 268 -26.67 6.29 20.56
CA SER A 268 -25.82 7.21 19.79
C SER A 268 -26.61 7.81 18.63
N SER A 269 -26.16 8.96 18.13
CA SER A 269 -26.64 9.51 16.85
C SER A 269 -26.21 8.64 15.65
N ASN A 270 -25.23 7.75 15.81
CA ASN A 270 -24.80 6.79 14.80
C ASN A 270 -25.64 5.49 14.82
N TYR A 271 -26.89 5.58 14.39
CA TYR A 271 -27.81 4.44 14.37
C TYR A 271 -27.35 3.27 13.49
N ALA A 272 -26.68 3.57 12.36
CA ALA A 272 -26.15 2.54 11.47
C ALA A 272 -25.04 1.72 12.16
N GLY A 273 -24.12 2.39 12.85
CA GLY A 273 -23.08 1.75 13.65
C GLY A 273 -23.65 0.91 14.80
N MET A 274 -24.70 1.38 15.48
CA MET A 274 -25.39 0.58 16.51
C MET A 274 -25.96 -0.72 15.93
N GLY A 275 -26.69 -0.63 14.81
CA GLY A 275 -27.32 -1.80 14.19
C GLY A 275 -26.32 -2.84 13.72
N LEU A 276 -25.25 -2.41 13.05
CA LEU A 276 -24.17 -3.30 12.61
C LEU A 276 -23.46 -3.96 13.79
N GLU A 277 -23.22 -3.23 14.88
CA GLU A 277 -22.53 -3.79 16.05
C GLU A 277 -23.38 -4.84 16.79
N ILE A 278 -24.70 -4.65 16.85
CA ILE A 278 -25.61 -5.66 17.39
C ILE A 278 -25.55 -6.94 16.55
N LEU A 279 -25.58 -6.81 15.22
CA LEU A 279 -25.46 -7.97 14.33
C LEU A 279 -24.10 -8.66 14.47
N SER A 280 -23.01 -7.89 14.55
CA SER A 280 -21.67 -8.44 14.82
C SER A 280 -21.63 -9.21 16.14
N ARG A 281 -22.22 -8.67 17.22
CA ARG A 281 -22.28 -9.35 18.53
C ARG A 281 -23.00 -10.69 18.44
N LEU A 282 -24.19 -10.72 17.84
CA LEU A 282 -25.01 -11.93 17.74
C LEU A 282 -24.30 -13.03 16.94
N THR A 283 -23.68 -12.65 15.81
CA THR A 283 -22.95 -13.60 14.97
C THR A 283 -21.65 -14.08 15.64
N SER A 284 -20.92 -13.19 16.33
CA SER A 284 -19.72 -13.54 17.10
C SER A 284 -20.02 -14.54 18.23
N GLN A 285 -21.14 -14.37 18.94
CA GLN A 285 -21.59 -15.32 19.97
C GLN A 285 -21.91 -16.71 19.41
N THR A 286 -22.59 -16.73 18.27
CA THR A 286 -22.95 -17.96 17.57
C THR A 286 -21.70 -18.69 17.08
N PHE A 287 -20.75 -17.95 16.52
CA PHE A 287 -19.45 -18.47 16.09
C PHE A 287 -18.60 -19.01 17.24
N ALA A 288 -18.46 -18.26 18.34
CA ALA A 288 -17.76 -18.72 19.54
C ALA A 288 -18.36 -20.01 20.10
N THR A 289 -19.69 -20.13 20.08
CA THR A 289 -20.38 -21.37 20.48
C THR A 289 -20.03 -22.54 19.57
N LYS A 290 -19.92 -22.31 18.26
CA LYS A 290 -19.49 -23.32 17.29
C LYS A 290 -18.05 -23.76 17.51
N LEU A 291 -17.12 -22.82 17.69
CA LEU A 291 -15.71 -23.13 18.00
C LEU A 291 -15.57 -23.96 19.27
N ASN A 292 -16.28 -23.60 20.34
CA ASN A 292 -16.33 -24.37 21.58
C ASN A 292 -16.84 -25.80 21.36
N LYS A 293 -17.90 -25.99 20.56
CA LYS A 293 -18.41 -27.33 20.20
C LYS A 293 -17.40 -28.16 19.40
N LEU A 294 -16.56 -27.52 18.59
CA LEU A 294 -15.52 -28.17 17.78
C LEU A 294 -14.20 -28.37 18.54
N GLY A 295 -14.10 -27.88 19.78
CA GLY A 295 -12.88 -27.89 20.57
C GLY A 295 -11.76 -27.04 19.94
N ILE A 296 -12.10 -25.95 19.26
CA ILE A 296 -11.15 -25.02 18.65
C ILE A 296 -11.02 -23.81 19.59
N PRO A 297 -9.83 -23.56 20.16
CA PRO A 297 -9.64 -22.44 21.08
C PRO A 297 -9.70 -21.10 20.36
N ALA A 298 -10.37 -20.12 20.96
CA ALA A 298 -10.37 -18.73 20.52
C ALA A 298 -10.42 -17.79 21.72
N GLN A 299 -9.70 -16.68 21.64
CA GLN A 299 -9.86 -15.57 22.58
C GLN A 299 -11.06 -14.76 22.15
N VAL A 300 -12.12 -14.75 22.97
CA VAL A 300 -13.37 -14.09 22.65
C VAL A 300 -13.62 -12.95 23.65
N VAL A 301 -13.69 -11.72 23.14
CA VAL A 301 -13.80 -10.50 23.95
C VAL A 301 -15.12 -9.80 23.68
N TYR A 302 -15.97 -9.75 24.71
CA TYR A 302 -17.26 -9.07 24.64
C TYR A 302 -17.26 -7.80 25.47
N ARG A 303 -17.05 -6.65 24.82
CA ARG A 303 -17.08 -5.35 25.49
C ARG A 303 -18.48 -5.01 26.04
N PRO A 304 -18.56 -4.37 27.22
CA PRO A 304 -19.83 -3.99 27.85
C PRO A 304 -20.50 -2.77 27.19
N SER A 305 -19.77 -2.04 26.34
CA SER A 305 -20.24 -0.93 25.52
C SER A 305 -19.33 -0.77 24.30
N GLY A 306 -19.78 -0.02 23.31
CA GLY A 306 -19.02 0.35 22.13
C GLY A 306 -19.77 0.09 20.84
N LEU A 307 -19.52 0.99 19.87
CA LEU A 307 -20.09 0.96 18.54
C LEU A 307 -19.05 0.54 17.50
N HIS A 308 -19.51 0.51 16.26
CA HIS A 308 -18.75 0.21 15.07
C HIS A 308 -17.86 1.40 14.64
N THR A 309 -16.89 1.79 15.50
CA THR A 309 -16.00 2.95 15.28
C THR A 309 -14.51 2.63 15.53
N TRP A 310 -13.65 3.48 14.99
CA TRP A 310 -12.20 3.30 14.94
C TRP A 310 -11.52 3.26 16.31
N GLU A 311 -11.98 4.04 17.29
CA GLU A 311 -11.38 4.09 18.62
C GLU A 311 -11.45 2.74 19.34
N TYR A 312 -12.57 2.02 19.18
CA TYR A 312 -12.72 0.68 19.74
C TYR A 312 -11.84 -0.33 19.00
N TRP A 313 -11.76 -0.26 17.67
CA TRP A 313 -10.91 -1.17 16.90
C TRP A 313 -9.42 -0.96 17.18
N GLN A 314 -8.97 0.30 17.29
CA GLN A 314 -7.62 0.64 17.73
C GLN A 314 -7.32 0.08 19.11
N PHE A 315 -8.26 0.19 20.05
CA PHE A 315 -8.08 -0.39 21.37
C PHE A 315 -7.90 -1.91 21.29
N GLU A 316 -8.75 -2.61 20.53
CA GLU A 316 -8.70 -4.07 20.42
C GLU A 316 -7.45 -4.55 19.69
N LEU A 317 -6.94 -3.79 18.72
CA LEU A 317 -5.63 -4.02 18.09
C LEU A 317 -4.50 -4.07 19.13
N LYS A 318 -4.57 -3.22 20.16
CA LYS A 318 -3.60 -3.23 21.27
C LYS A 318 -3.78 -4.44 22.18
N GLN A 319 -5.02 -4.86 22.43
CA GLN A 319 -5.32 -6.03 23.27
C GLN A 319 -4.90 -7.36 22.63
N LEU A 320 -5.08 -7.50 21.31
CA LEU A 320 -4.75 -8.75 20.60
C LEU A 320 -3.25 -8.91 20.33
N TRP A 321 -2.47 -7.83 20.43
CA TRP A 321 -1.05 -7.83 20.05
C TRP A 321 -0.23 -8.92 20.73
N PRO A 322 -0.30 -9.17 22.06
CA PRO A 322 0.49 -10.24 22.67
C PRO A 322 0.23 -11.62 22.06
N GLN A 323 -1.03 -11.94 21.75
CA GLN A 323 -1.41 -13.20 21.10
C GLN A 323 -0.93 -13.26 19.65
N LEU A 324 -1.12 -12.17 18.89
CA LEU A 324 -0.65 -12.06 17.52
C LEU A 324 0.87 -12.21 17.46
N ALA A 325 1.61 -11.45 18.26
CA ALA A 325 3.06 -11.47 18.33
C ALA A 325 3.60 -12.87 18.63
N SER A 326 3.02 -13.54 19.63
CA SER A 326 3.39 -14.92 19.97
C SER A 326 3.11 -15.91 18.84
N SER A 327 2.04 -15.69 18.06
CA SER A 327 1.68 -16.55 16.92
C SER A 327 2.61 -16.35 15.71
N LEU A 328 3.21 -15.16 15.58
CA LEU A 328 4.19 -14.83 14.55
C LEU A 328 5.65 -15.08 14.97
N GLY A 329 5.89 -15.38 16.24
CA GLY A 329 7.24 -15.56 16.79
C GLY A 329 8.03 -14.25 16.90
N VAL A 330 7.35 -13.14 17.17
CA VAL A 330 7.97 -11.82 17.38
C VAL A 330 7.86 -11.39 18.85
N GLU A 331 8.76 -10.50 19.27
CA GLU A 331 8.75 -9.98 20.63
C GLU A 331 7.48 -9.16 20.88
N VAL A 332 6.86 -9.38 22.05
CA VAL A 332 5.68 -8.62 22.47
C VAL A 332 6.08 -7.19 22.86
N ASP A 333 7.14 -7.07 23.64
CA ASP A 333 7.62 -5.81 24.17
C ASP A 333 8.74 -5.22 23.32
N LYS A 334 8.76 -3.89 23.25
CA LYS A 334 9.84 -3.15 22.61
C LYS A 334 11.17 -3.39 23.36
N PRO A 335 12.27 -3.74 22.66
CA PRO A 335 13.60 -3.80 23.26
C PRO A 335 14.05 -2.45 23.81
N SER A 336 14.79 -2.48 24.92
CA SER A 336 15.39 -1.27 25.46
C SER A 336 16.43 -0.68 24.50
N CYS A 337 16.41 0.64 24.36
CA CYS A 337 17.40 1.40 23.60
C CYS A 337 17.85 2.60 24.44
N SER A 338 19.09 3.03 24.20
CA SER A 338 19.68 4.21 24.83
C SER A 338 20.14 5.18 23.76
N VAL A 339 20.07 6.47 24.09
CA VAL A 339 20.56 7.54 23.22
C VAL A 339 21.71 8.24 23.92
N SER A 340 22.79 8.54 23.19
CA SER A 340 23.98 9.15 23.76
C SER A 340 24.73 9.98 22.72
N GLY A 341 25.75 10.72 23.16
CA GLY A 341 26.65 11.45 22.27
C GLY A 341 25.95 12.49 21.39
N ALA A 342 26.48 12.67 20.17
CA ALA A 342 25.96 13.67 19.23
C ALA A 342 24.52 13.36 18.78
N ILE A 343 24.20 12.08 18.57
CA ILE A 343 22.84 11.65 18.24
C ILE A 343 21.88 11.99 19.39
N GLY A 344 22.28 11.75 20.64
CA GLY A 344 21.49 12.10 21.82
C GLY A 344 21.24 13.60 21.99
N ASN A 345 22.24 14.42 21.67
CA ASN A 345 22.06 15.87 21.68
C ASN A 345 21.08 16.32 20.58
N ALA A 346 21.19 15.78 19.37
CA ALA A 346 20.29 16.11 18.27
C ALA A 346 18.85 15.63 18.54
N SER A 347 18.66 14.42 19.05
CA SER A 347 17.33 13.93 19.42
C SER A 347 16.74 14.70 20.60
N GLY A 348 17.57 15.09 21.58
CA GLY A 348 17.14 15.92 22.71
C GLY A 348 16.65 17.31 22.30
N ALA A 349 17.26 17.88 21.26
CA ALA A 349 16.81 19.13 20.64
C ALA A 349 15.54 18.96 19.78
N ASN A 350 15.18 17.72 19.43
CA ASN A 350 14.06 17.37 18.54
C ASN A 350 13.13 16.34 19.21
N SER A 351 12.51 16.73 20.33
CA SER A 351 11.65 15.84 21.13
C SER A 351 10.47 15.23 20.36
N TRP A 352 10.06 15.86 19.26
CA TRP A 352 9.02 15.35 18.35
C TRP A 352 9.42 14.05 17.63
N LEU A 353 10.70 13.68 17.59
CA LEU A 353 11.16 12.40 17.03
C LEU A 353 10.61 11.19 17.77
N GLY A 354 10.22 11.38 19.04
CA GLY A 354 9.78 10.32 19.92
C GLY A 354 10.95 9.53 20.52
N ASP A 355 10.63 8.35 21.03
CA ASP A 355 11.61 7.42 21.61
C ASP A 355 12.48 6.76 20.53
N CYS A 356 13.70 6.38 20.92
CA CYS A 356 14.56 5.56 20.07
C CYS A 356 13.87 4.23 19.77
N LEU A 357 14.11 3.66 18.60
CA LEU A 357 13.61 2.34 18.21
C LEU A 357 14.73 1.32 18.22
N THR A 358 15.93 1.74 17.85
CA THR A 358 17.11 0.87 17.72
C THR A 358 18.26 1.38 18.57
N ALA A 359 19.27 0.53 18.78
CA ALA A 359 20.60 1.02 19.13
C ALA A 359 21.20 1.75 17.93
N GLU A 360 22.20 2.62 18.15
CA GLU A 360 22.96 3.18 17.05
C GLU A 360 23.60 2.06 16.20
N TYR A 361 23.60 2.20 14.88
CA TYR A 361 24.14 1.23 13.93
C TYR A 361 24.98 1.89 12.83
N ASN A 362 25.80 1.07 12.16
CA ASN A 362 26.69 1.54 11.10
C ASN A 362 25.90 1.78 9.81
N VAL A 363 26.22 2.88 9.13
CA VAL A 363 25.76 3.19 7.78
C VAL A 363 26.97 3.61 6.94
N ALA A 364 26.82 3.68 5.61
CA ALA A 364 27.89 4.16 4.75
C ALA A 364 28.30 5.58 5.17
N GLY A 365 29.58 5.77 5.55
CA GLY A 365 30.12 7.07 5.95
C GLY A 365 29.82 7.52 7.38
N GLY A 366 29.17 6.71 8.22
CA GLY A 366 28.89 7.11 9.60
C GLY A 366 28.01 6.17 10.41
N ARG A 367 27.20 6.77 11.27
CA ARG A 367 26.29 6.10 12.22
C ARG A 367 24.87 6.59 12.01
N ALA A 368 23.89 5.77 12.35
CA ALA A 368 22.50 6.19 12.40
C ALA A 368 21.78 5.55 13.59
N GLN A 369 20.67 6.15 14.00
CA GLN A 369 19.75 5.58 14.98
C GLN A 369 18.31 5.90 14.59
N ASP A 370 17.45 4.89 14.65
CA ASP A 370 16.03 5.02 14.31
C ASP A 370 15.25 5.52 15.53
N PHE A 371 14.30 6.42 15.28
CA PHE A 371 13.35 6.98 16.24
C PHE A 371 11.94 6.85 15.67
N ARG A 372 10.92 6.97 16.54
CA ARG A 372 9.52 6.73 16.16
C ARG A 372 9.07 7.49 14.91
N PHE A 373 9.50 8.75 14.77
CA PHE A 373 9.08 9.64 13.68
C PHE A 373 10.23 10.09 12.76
N GLY A 374 11.39 9.42 12.79
CA GLY A 374 12.48 9.73 11.87
C GLY A 374 13.78 9.04 12.24
N ARG A 375 14.88 9.50 11.63
CA ARG A 375 16.23 8.96 11.87
C ARG A 375 17.22 10.08 12.12
N VAL A 376 18.16 9.82 13.02
CA VAL A 376 19.31 10.70 13.23
C VAL A 376 20.54 10.04 12.65
N PHE A 377 21.26 10.77 11.79
CA PHE A 377 22.51 10.34 11.17
C PHE A 377 23.66 11.13 11.75
N PHE A 378 24.79 10.48 12.03
CA PHE A 378 25.99 11.12 12.54
C PHE A 378 27.22 10.74 11.72
N ASN A 379 27.98 11.74 11.31
CA ASN A 379 29.37 11.58 10.90
C ASN A 379 30.22 12.74 11.45
N ALA A 380 31.54 12.62 11.33
CA ALA A 380 32.47 13.62 11.87
C ALA A 380 32.39 14.97 11.15
N ASP A 381 32.05 14.97 9.86
CA ASP A 381 32.09 16.17 9.01
C ASP A 381 30.85 17.06 9.19
N ALA A 382 29.66 16.46 9.21
CA ALA A 382 28.38 17.15 9.30
C ALA A 382 27.78 17.14 10.72
N GLY A 383 28.33 16.35 11.65
CA GLY A 383 27.72 16.14 12.96
C GLY A 383 26.45 15.30 12.87
N ALA A 384 25.56 15.48 13.86
CA ALA A 384 24.29 14.74 13.94
C ALA A 384 23.15 15.51 13.27
N GLN A 385 22.53 14.91 12.24
CA GLN A 385 21.47 15.49 11.44
C GLN A 385 20.21 14.63 11.49
N VAL A 386 19.07 15.30 11.65
CA VAL A 386 17.74 14.67 11.68
C VAL A 386 17.14 14.66 10.28
N VAL A 387 16.65 13.50 9.84
CA VAL A 387 15.90 13.34 8.59
C VAL A 387 14.65 12.51 8.88
N ALA A 388 13.48 13.01 8.48
CA ALA A 388 12.19 12.48 8.90
C ALA A 388 11.09 12.72 7.85
N GLY A 389 9.89 12.19 8.11
CA GLY A 389 8.71 12.39 7.26
C GLY A 389 8.95 12.00 5.80
N ALA A 390 8.28 12.69 4.88
CA ALA A 390 8.40 12.44 3.44
C ALA A 390 9.84 12.64 2.92
N ILE A 391 10.59 13.60 3.48
CA ILE A 391 12.01 13.79 3.12
C ILE A 391 12.83 12.54 3.50
N GLY A 392 12.64 12.02 4.71
CA GLY A 392 13.25 10.78 5.17
C GLY A 392 12.83 9.57 4.35
N GLY A 393 11.58 9.53 3.91
CA GLY A 393 11.07 8.53 2.97
C GLY A 393 11.79 8.58 1.62
N ASN A 394 11.82 9.72 0.94
CA ASN A 394 12.53 9.88 -0.33
C ASN A 394 14.04 9.56 -0.18
N TYR A 395 14.66 10.00 0.91
CA TYR A 395 16.07 9.69 1.20
C TYR A 395 16.30 8.19 1.39
N GLN A 396 15.42 7.50 2.13
CA GLN A 396 15.49 6.06 2.33
C GLN A 396 15.25 5.29 1.02
N GLY A 397 14.26 5.69 0.23
CA GLY A 397 13.97 5.12 -1.10
C GLY A 397 15.14 5.30 -2.08
N SER A 398 15.90 6.38 -1.92
CA SER A 398 17.11 6.66 -2.71
C SER A 398 18.37 5.93 -2.21
N GLY A 399 18.26 5.06 -1.20
CA GLY A 399 19.39 4.28 -0.67
C GLY A 399 20.12 4.93 0.51
N GLY A 400 19.59 6.02 1.05
CA GLY A 400 20.14 6.69 2.24
C GLY A 400 21.60 7.13 2.05
N PRO A 401 22.46 6.98 3.08
CA PRO A 401 23.87 7.40 3.00
C PRO A 401 24.71 6.69 1.94
N ALA A 402 24.31 5.50 1.51
CA ALA A 402 24.96 4.76 0.43
C ALA A 402 24.43 5.17 -0.97
N GLY A 403 23.34 5.93 -1.00
CA GLY A 403 22.68 6.42 -2.20
C GLY A 403 23.38 7.63 -2.83
N PRO A 404 22.83 8.16 -3.93
CA PRO A 404 23.45 9.22 -4.70
C PRO A 404 23.57 10.54 -3.93
N LEU A 405 22.70 10.80 -2.95
CA LEU A 405 22.71 12.02 -2.15
C LEU A 405 23.85 12.06 -1.12
N GLY A 406 24.36 10.90 -0.69
CA GLY A 406 25.34 10.81 0.40
C GLY A 406 24.77 11.19 1.76
N PHE A 407 25.62 11.60 2.70
CA PHE A 407 25.24 11.92 4.08
C PHE A 407 24.44 13.24 4.17
N PRO A 408 23.46 13.37 5.08
CA PRO A 408 22.80 14.65 5.35
C PRO A 408 23.80 15.67 5.93
N THR A 409 23.70 16.92 5.50
CA THR A 409 24.54 18.04 5.94
C THR A 409 23.77 19.07 6.77
N THR A 410 22.43 19.02 6.73
CA THR A 410 21.55 19.83 7.58
C THR A 410 20.39 19.01 8.13
N GLY A 411 19.80 19.49 9.23
CA GLY A 411 18.44 19.15 9.60
C GLY A 411 17.43 19.78 8.64
N GLU A 412 16.15 19.49 8.85
CA GLU A 412 15.08 20.06 8.04
C GLU A 412 15.02 21.59 8.24
N PHE A 413 14.99 22.34 7.14
CA PHE A 413 14.82 23.78 7.12
C PHE A 413 13.52 24.18 6.40
N GLY A 414 12.95 25.32 6.78
CA GLY A 414 11.83 25.93 6.07
C GLY A 414 12.29 26.77 4.88
N THR A 415 11.57 26.70 3.77
CA THR A 415 11.83 27.56 2.60
C THR A 415 11.38 29.00 2.86
N PRO A 416 12.02 30.01 2.24
CA PRO A 416 11.71 31.43 2.50
C PRO A 416 10.28 31.85 2.13
N ASP A 417 9.64 31.17 1.18
CA ASP A 417 8.25 31.40 0.79
C ASP A 417 7.23 30.82 1.80
N GLY A 418 7.69 30.08 2.81
CA GLY A 418 6.86 29.43 3.82
C GLY A 418 6.06 28.22 3.33
N ARG A 419 6.19 27.81 2.06
CA ARG A 419 5.40 26.73 1.44
C ARG A 419 6.00 25.35 1.67
N GLY A 420 7.33 25.26 1.74
CA GLY A 420 8.05 23.99 1.71
C GLY A 420 9.00 23.77 2.87
N ARG A 421 9.61 22.59 2.83
CA ARG A 421 10.70 22.15 3.71
C ARG A 421 11.80 21.53 2.87
N GLY A 422 13.02 21.50 3.38
CA GLY A 422 14.12 20.80 2.72
C GLY A 422 15.20 20.30 3.67
N ASN A 423 15.96 19.31 3.20
CA ASN A 423 17.23 18.89 3.80
C ASN A 423 18.32 18.98 2.73
N ALA A 424 19.50 19.44 3.13
CA ALA A 424 20.70 19.35 2.31
C ALA A 424 21.48 18.07 2.63
N PHE A 425 22.09 17.52 1.59
CA PHE A 425 22.94 16.34 1.62
C PHE A 425 24.27 16.67 0.92
N GLN A 426 25.24 15.77 1.03
CA GLN A 426 26.57 15.97 0.41
C GLN A 426 26.50 16.26 -1.08
N ASN A 427 25.59 15.58 -1.80
CA ASN A 427 25.52 15.64 -3.27
C ASN A 427 24.16 16.10 -3.81
N GLY A 428 23.32 16.72 -2.97
CA GLY A 428 22.01 17.19 -3.41
C GLY A 428 21.14 17.73 -2.29
N MET A 429 19.89 18.00 -2.60
CA MET A 429 18.88 18.44 -1.65
C MET A 429 17.59 17.65 -1.88
N ILE A 430 16.80 17.46 -0.83
CA ILE A 430 15.42 16.98 -0.97
C ILE A 430 14.51 18.12 -0.53
N TYR A 431 13.54 18.45 -1.36
CA TYR A 431 12.50 19.45 -1.08
C TYR A 431 11.14 18.78 -0.98
N PHE A 432 10.32 19.26 -0.05
CA PHE A 432 8.96 18.77 0.19
C PHE A 432 7.95 19.93 0.24
N THR A 433 6.80 19.72 -0.39
CA THR A 433 5.56 20.45 -0.08
C THR A 433 4.39 19.46 0.02
N PRO A 434 3.29 19.81 0.71
CA PRO A 434 2.09 18.96 0.73
C PRO A 434 1.49 18.72 -0.66
N GLN A 435 1.73 19.61 -1.64
CA GLN A 435 1.17 19.51 -2.99
C GLN A 435 2.04 18.66 -3.93
N THR A 436 3.36 18.72 -3.74
CA THR A 436 4.31 18.07 -4.65
C THR A 436 4.80 16.73 -4.10
N GLY A 437 4.86 16.55 -2.79
CA GLY A 437 5.61 15.45 -2.18
C GLY A 437 7.09 15.79 -2.06
N ALA A 438 7.90 14.82 -1.63
CA ALA A 438 9.33 14.98 -1.39
C ALA A 438 10.14 14.48 -2.59
N HIS A 439 11.01 15.34 -3.13
CA HIS A 439 11.81 15.03 -4.31
C HIS A 439 13.26 15.46 -4.16
N ALA A 440 14.16 14.60 -4.61
CA ALA A 440 15.59 14.84 -4.64
C ALA A 440 15.98 15.65 -5.88
N VAL A 441 16.73 16.73 -5.69
CA VAL A 441 17.37 17.52 -6.75
C VAL A 441 18.88 17.45 -6.54
N ARG A 442 19.65 17.05 -7.55
CA ARG A 442 21.09 16.81 -7.43
C ARG A 442 21.89 17.20 -8.66
N GLY A 443 23.21 17.23 -8.52
CA GLY A 443 24.17 17.43 -9.61
C GLY A 443 23.89 18.67 -10.46
N ALA A 444 24.09 18.53 -11.78
CA ALA A 444 23.97 19.65 -12.71
C ALA A 444 22.55 20.24 -12.81
N ILE A 445 21.50 19.51 -12.41
CA ILE A 445 20.13 20.04 -12.31
C ILE A 445 20.02 20.96 -11.09
N LEU A 446 20.52 20.51 -9.94
CA LEU A 446 20.57 21.34 -8.73
C LEU A 446 21.39 22.62 -8.98
N ASP A 447 22.55 22.51 -9.63
CA ASP A 447 23.41 23.68 -9.89
C ASP A 447 22.73 24.73 -10.80
N GLU A 448 21.91 24.29 -11.77
CA GLU A 448 21.13 25.18 -12.63
C GLU A 448 19.94 25.78 -11.87
N TRP A 449 19.17 24.96 -11.15
CA TRP A 449 18.03 25.43 -10.36
C TRP A 449 18.46 26.41 -9.27
N ALA A 450 19.58 26.17 -8.61
CA ALA A 450 20.22 27.09 -7.68
C ALA A 450 20.56 28.44 -8.34
N ARG A 451 21.14 28.43 -9.54
CA ARG A 451 21.44 29.65 -10.31
C ARG A 451 20.18 30.43 -10.70
N GLN A 452 19.04 29.76 -10.81
CA GLN A 452 17.74 30.36 -11.09
C GLN A 452 16.97 30.79 -9.82
N GLY A 453 17.54 30.61 -8.62
CA GLY A 453 16.93 31.03 -7.36
C GLY A 453 16.14 29.95 -6.63
N TYR A 454 16.43 28.67 -6.90
CA TYR A 454 15.78 27.50 -6.29
C TYR A 454 14.23 27.58 -6.41
N GLU A 455 13.50 27.29 -5.32
CA GLU A 455 12.04 27.30 -5.26
C GLU A 455 11.43 28.69 -5.48
N GLY A 456 12.21 29.75 -5.27
CA GLY A 456 11.82 31.13 -5.60
C GLY A 456 12.01 31.48 -7.07
N GLY A 457 12.62 30.58 -7.85
CA GLY A 457 12.84 30.71 -9.28
C GLY A 457 11.58 30.41 -10.13
N PRO A 458 11.68 30.56 -11.46
CA PRO A 458 10.54 30.44 -12.38
C PRO A 458 9.91 29.04 -12.45
N LEU A 459 10.64 28.00 -12.03
CA LEU A 459 10.15 26.62 -12.08
C LEU A 459 9.37 26.19 -10.82
N GLY A 460 9.57 26.86 -9.69
CA GLY A 460 9.00 26.46 -8.39
C GLY A 460 9.65 25.19 -7.83
N TYR A 461 8.85 24.36 -7.16
CA TYR A 461 9.29 23.12 -6.51
C TYR A 461 9.44 21.95 -7.49
N PRO A 462 10.31 20.97 -7.20
CA PRO A 462 10.31 19.70 -7.93
C PRO A 462 8.99 18.95 -7.71
N VAL A 463 8.50 18.26 -8.74
CA VAL A 463 7.27 17.43 -8.70
C VAL A 463 7.54 15.96 -9.07
N LEU A 464 8.77 15.68 -9.53
CA LEU A 464 9.26 14.35 -9.88
C LEU A 464 10.74 14.28 -9.53
N ASP A 465 11.22 13.07 -9.25
CA ASP A 465 12.67 12.83 -9.14
C ASP A 465 13.34 12.85 -10.52
N GLU A 466 14.65 13.10 -10.52
CA GLU A 466 15.48 13.02 -11.73
C GLU A 466 15.47 11.60 -12.31
N VAL A 467 15.05 11.47 -13.57
CA VAL A 467 15.06 10.20 -14.31
C VAL A 467 15.96 10.28 -15.55
N PRO A 468 16.63 9.18 -15.94
CA PRO A 468 17.38 9.14 -17.18
C PRO A 468 16.44 9.28 -18.38
N THR A 469 16.88 9.99 -19.42
CA THR A 469 16.09 10.10 -20.65
C THR A 469 16.08 8.77 -21.43
N PRO A 470 14.95 8.35 -22.04
CA PRO A 470 14.77 6.99 -22.53
C PRO A 470 15.73 6.54 -23.64
N SER A 471 16.08 7.44 -24.57
CA SER A 471 16.81 7.06 -25.81
C SER A 471 18.16 7.74 -25.98
N LYS A 472 18.48 8.72 -25.15
CA LYS A 472 19.72 9.51 -25.26
C LYS A 472 20.37 9.65 -23.89
N PRO A 473 21.71 9.75 -23.79
CA PRO A 473 22.37 10.05 -22.53
C PRO A 473 21.95 11.43 -22.01
N GLY A 474 21.35 11.46 -20.84
CA GLY A 474 20.83 12.67 -20.22
C GLY A 474 19.88 12.34 -19.09
N ALA A 475 19.37 13.39 -18.46
CA ALA A 475 18.39 13.29 -17.39
C ALA A 475 17.35 14.39 -17.53
N VAL A 476 16.15 14.14 -17.01
CA VAL A 476 15.08 15.12 -16.93
C VAL A 476 14.49 15.11 -15.52
N GLN A 477 14.16 16.29 -15.03
CA GLN A 477 13.44 16.46 -13.77
C GLN A 477 12.27 17.44 -13.96
N GLY A 478 11.10 17.04 -13.47
CA GLY A 478 9.88 17.86 -13.48
C GLY A 478 9.81 18.81 -12.29
N PHE A 479 9.32 20.02 -12.54
CA PHE A 479 9.04 21.07 -11.56
C PHE A 479 7.61 21.61 -11.77
N GLU A 480 7.09 22.38 -10.81
CA GLU A 480 5.71 22.89 -10.83
C GLU A 480 5.31 23.56 -12.16
N ILE A 481 6.21 24.34 -12.76
CA ILE A 481 5.92 25.17 -13.94
C ILE A 481 6.59 24.62 -15.22
N GLY A 482 7.49 23.64 -15.10
CA GLY A 482 8.25 23.13 -16.24
C GLY A 482 9.13 21.92 -15.93
N ALA A 483 10.17 21.72 -16.73
CA ALA A 483 11.15 20.67 -16.51
C ALA A 483 12.56 21.17 -16.84
N MET A 484 13.56 20.63 -16.15
CA MET A 484 14.96 20.78 -16.50
C MET A 484 15.48 19.54 -17.21
N TYR A 485 16.16 19.74 -18.33
CA TYR A 485 16.81 18.69 -19.10
C TYR A 485 18.31 18.88 -19.00
N HIS A 486 19.03 17.82 -18.61
CA HIS A 486 20.47 17.75 -18.63
C HIS A 486 20.94 16.83 -19.76
N SER A 487 21.93 17.27 -20.52
CA SER A 487 22.71 16.39 -21.40
C SER A 487 24.21 16.66 -21.22
N PRO A 488 25.09 15.65 -21.39
CA PRO A 488 26.53 15.83 -21.25
C PRO A 488 27.11 16.91 -22.18
N ASP A 489 26.57 17.02 -23.40
CA ASP A 489 27.12 17.90 -24.43
C ASP A 489 26.59 19.34 -24.37
N LEU A 490 25.36 19.54 -23.90
CA LEU A 490 24.69 20.85 -23.92
C LEU A 490 24.52 21.47 -22.53
N GLY A 491 24.75 20.71 -21.46
CA GLY A 491 24.49 21.16 -20.10
C GLY A 491 23.02 21.04 -19.71
N THR A 492 22.61 21.80 -18.69
CA THR A 492 21.27 21.78 -18.12
C THR A 492 20.47 23.00 -18.54
N HIS A 493 19.26 22.80 -19.04
CA HIS A 493 18.37 23.88 -19.51
C HIS A 493 16.92 23.62 -19.12
N SER A 494 16.19 24.68 -18.77
CA SER A 494 14.76 24.60 -18.44
C SER A 494 13.86 24.83 -19.66
N VAL A 495 12.76 24.09 -19.70
CA VAL A 495 11.67 24.28 -20.66
C VAL A 495 10.36 24.31 -19.86
N GLN A 496 9.52 25.32 -20.07
CA GLN A 496 8.37 25.57 -19.19
C GLN A 496 7.13 26.03 -19.97
N GLY A 497 5.99 26.04 -19.28
CA GLY A 497 4.72 26.55 -19.81
C GLY A 497 4.36 26.05 -21.22
N MET A 498 3.97 26.96 -22.10
CA MET A 498 3.53 26.63 -23.47
C MET A 498 4.66 26.07 -24.35
N ILE A 499 5.91 26.47 -24.12
CA ILE A 499 7.05 25.97 -24.88
C ILE A 499 7.27 24.49 -24.55
N LEU A 500 7.17 24.11 -23.27
CA LEU A 500 7.21 22.70 -22.85
C LEU A 500 6.09 21.88 -23.50
N GLY A 501 4.86 22.43 -23.50
CA GLY A 501 3.72 21.80 -24.17
C GLY A 501 3.99 21.55 -25.66
N LYS A 502 4.58 22.53 -26.37
CA LYS A 502 4.95 22.35 -27.78
C LYS A 502 6.11 21.37 -27.98
N TYR A 503 7.11 21.41 -27.11
CA TYR A 503 8.25 20.50 -27.13
C TYR A 503 7.79 19.05 -26.96
N GLY A 504 6.84 18.79 -26.07
CA GLY A 504 6.22 17.48 -25.91
C GLY A 504 5.45 16.99 -27.13
N GLN A 505 4.68 17.86 -27.80
CA GLN A 505 4.01 17.51 -29.06
C GLN A 505 4.99 17.12 -30.17
N LEU A 506 6.23 17.62 -30.12
CA LEU A 506 7.28 17.32 -31.08
C LEU A 506 8.13 16.10 -30.69
N GLY A 507 7.80 15.42 -29.58
CA GLY A 507 8.50 14.21 -29.13
C GLY A 507 9.65 14.46 -28.15
N TRP A 508 9.66 15.61 -27.46
CA TRP A 508 10.66 15.95 -26.43
C TRP A 508 12.10 15.88 -26.99
N GLU A 509 13.05 15.39 -26.19
CA GLU A 509 14.44 15.19 -26.58
C GLU A 509 14.62 14.13 -27.67
N ASN A 510 13.61 13.29 -27.89
CA ASN A 510 13.57 12.30 -28.98
C ASN A 510 13.06 12.90 -30.30
N GLY A 511 12.48 14.09 -30.24
CA GLY A 511 11.97 14.84 -31.38
C GLY A 511 13.05 15.44 -32.27
N SER A 512 12.59 16.10 -33.34
CA SER A 512 13.47 16.80 -34.29
C SER A 512 14.28 17.94 -33.67
N LEU A 513 13.84 18.48 -32.52
CA LEU A 513 14.54 19.54 -31.79
C LEU A 513 15.71 19.02 -30.94
N GLY A 514 15.71 17.74 -30.56
CA GLY A 514 16.69 17.19 -29.64
C GLY A 514 16.62 17.84 -28.25
N PHE A 515 17.68 17.71 -27.45
CA PHE A 515 17.78 18.38 -26.15
C PHE A 515 17.77 19.91 -26.30
N PRO A 516 17.23 20.66 -25.32
CA PRO A 516 17.30 22.11 -25.31
C PRO A 516 18.76 22.59 -25.25
N LYS A 517 19.07 23.66 -25.99
CA LYS A 517 20.41 24.27 -26.03
C LYS A 517 20.56 25.49 -25.13
N THR A 518 19.42 26.04 -24.72
CA THR A 518 19.29 27.19 -23.81
C THR A 518 18.02 26.99 -22.99
N SER A 519 18.00 27.52 -21.77
CA SER A 519 16.74 27.84 -21.09
C SER A 519 15.95 28.88 -21.90
N GLU A 520 14.69 29.13 -21.53
CA GLU A 520 13.86 30.12 -22.22
C GLU A 520 14.51 31.51 -22.24
N ILE A 521 14.59 32.11 -23.44
CA ILE A 521 15.17 33.44 -23.65
C ILE A 521 14.03 34.46 -23.69
N GLY A 522 14.04 35.42 -22.76
CA GLY A 522 13.01 36.45 -22.69
C GLY A 522 13.48 37.78 -22.07
N PRO A 523 12.87 38.91 -22.49
CA PRO A 523 11.90 39.03 -23.58
C PRO A 523 12.57 38.98 -24.96
N ILE A 524 11.93 38.29 -25.90
CA ILE A 524 12.34 38.28 -27.31
C ILE A 524 12.09 39.68 -27.89
N LYS A 525 12.98 40.17 -28.75
CA LYS A 525 12.76 41.43 -29.46
C LYS A 525 11.37 41.42 -30.12
N ASP A 526 10.62 42.52 -29.96
CA ASP A 526 9.28 42.72 -30.52
C ASP A 526 8.19 41.72 -30.06
N GLY A 527 8.40 41.02 -28.94
CA GLY A 527 7.42 40.09 -28.38
C GLY A 527 7.23 38.81 -29.21
N GLY A 528 8.24 38.44 -30.00
CA GLY A 528 8.20 37.26 -30.88
C GLY A 528 7.40 37.46 -32.17
N ARG A 529 7.27 38.71 -32.64
CA ARG A 529 6.58 39.08 -33.89
C ARG A 529 7.50 39.21 -35.09
#